data_AF-A0A7W7WHL8-F1
#
_entry.id   AF-A0A7W7WHL8-F1
#
_cell.length_a   1.000
_cell.length_b   1.000
_cell.length_c   1.000
_cell.angle_alpha   90.00
_cell.angle_beta   90.00
_cell.angle_gamma   90.00
#
_symmetry.space_group_name_H-M   'P 1'
#
loop_
_entity.id
_entity.type
_entity.pdbx_description
1 polymer ?
#
loop_
_entity_poly.entity_id
_entity_poly.type
_entity_poly.pdbx_seq_one_letter_code
_entity_poly.pdbx_strand_id
1 'polypeptide(L)'
;MRSIVAGQTAFGAEEFAELALGVDAELFAGVPGESSEERVVRLEVAGAVLEDLRREDFELAAYAERLLKSAPVSLVQLTVRRRPHAGAFGEAA
;
A
#
# COMPACT_ATOMS: atom_id res chain seq x y z
N MET A 1 12.39 12.94 17.05
CA MET A 1 11.65 12.36 18.20
C MET A 1 12.34 11.06 18.58
N ARG A 2 12.33 10.65 19.85
CA ARG A 2 12.83 9.35 20.31
C ARG A 2 11.69 8.68 21.07
N SER A 3 11.25 7.53 20.62
CA SER A 3 10.14 6.79 21.23
C SER A 3 10.54 5.34 21.43
N ILE A 4 10.12 4.75 22.54
CA ILE A 4 10.40 3.36 22.90
C ILE A 4 9.14 2.55 22.69
N VAL A 5 9.23 1.49 21.90
CA VAL A 5 8.13 0.56 21.62
C VAL A 5 8.63 -0.85 21.86
N ALA A 6 7.94 -1.61 22.71
CA ALA A 6 8.35 -2.97 23.11
C ALA A 6 9.83 -3.11 23.59
N GLY A 7 10.43 -2.02 24.11
CA GLY A 7 11.83 -2.01 24.56
C GLY A 7 12.86 -1.70 23.45
N GLN A 8 12.43 -1.47 22.22
CA GLN A 8 13.27 -1.05 21.10
C GLN A 8 13.14 0.46 20.86
N THR A 9 14.23 1.10 20.43
CA THR A 9 14.29 2.55 20.23
C THR A 9 14.09 2.87 18.74
N ALA A 10 13.05 3.64 18.42
CA ALA A 10 12.87 4.21 17.11
C ALA A 10 13.59 5.56 16.98
N PHE A 11 14.34 5.75 15.90
CA PHE A 11 14.99 7.02 15.55
C PHE A 11 14.12 7.91 14.64
N GLY A 12 13.04 7.36 14.07
CA GLY A 12 12.10 8.06 13.19
C GLY A 12 10.66 7.57 13.34
N ALA A 13 9.73 8.25 12.66
CA ALA A 13 8.31 7.88 12.68
C ALA A 13 8.03 6.54 11.98
N GLU A 14 8.84 6.21 10.98
CA GLU A 14 8.77 4.97 10.20
C GLU A 14 9.23 3.77 11.04
N GLU A 15 10.42 3.85 11.62
CA GLU A 15 10.94 2.86 12.56
C GLU A 15 10.04 2.71 13.82
N PHE A 16 9.36 3.78 14.24
CA PHE A 16 8.36 3.70 15.31
C PHE A 16 7.11 2.94 14.87
N ALA A 17 6.65 3.15 13.63
CA ALA A 17 5.51 2.44 13.07
C ALA A 17 5.82 0.95 12.92
N GLU A 18 7.00 0.60 12.44
CA GLU A 18 7.45 -0.79 12.29
C GLU A 18 7.53 -1.50 13.65
N LEU A 19 8.15 -0.86 14.64
CA LEU A 19 8.26 -1.43 15.99
C LEU A 19 6.90 -1.53 16.70
N ALA A 20 5.95 -0.65 16.41
CA ALA A 20 4.59 -0.71 16.94
C ALA A 20 3.75 -1.78 16.25
N LEU A 21 3.83 -1.86 14.92
CA LEU A 21 3.09 -2.85 14.13
C LEU A 21 3.65 -4.26 14.29
N GLY A 22 4.93 -4.41 14.66
CA GLY A 22 5.63 -5.69 14.66
C GLY A 22 5.90 -6.25 13.27
N VAL A 23 5.58 -5.47 12.22
CA VAL A 23 5.72 -5.77 10.80
C VAL A 23 6.04 -4.48 10.05
N ASP A 24 6.65 -4.60 8.87
CA ASP A 24 7.02 -3.44 8.06
C ASP A 24 5.79 -2.61 7.66
N ALA A 25 5.87 -1.29 7.77
CA ALA A 25 4.78 -0.38 7.40
C ALA A 25 4.40 -0.50 5.90
N GLU A 26 5.36 -0.91 5.07
CA GLU A 26 5.19 -1.21 3.65
C GLU A 26 4.21 -2.36 3.38
N LEU A 27 3.99 -3.27 4.34
CA LEU A 27 2.95 -4.30 4.24
C LEU A 27 1.57 -3.65 3.98
N PHE A 28 1.30 -2.55 4.68
CA PHE A 28 0.05 -1.81 4.57
C PHE A 28 0.12 -0.68 3.53
N ALA A 29 1.22 0.06 3.49
CA ALA A 29 1.39 1.21 2.60
C ALA A 29 1.66 0.81 1.14
N GLY A 30 2.13 -0.41 0.88
CA GLY A 30 2.55 -0.88 -0.44
C GLY A 30 3.90 -0.28 -0.88
N VAL A 31 4.54 -0.93 -1.85
CA VAL A 31 5.84 -0.51 -2.37
C VAL A 31 5.73 0.04 -3.80
N PRO A 32 6.44 1.13 -4.15
CA PRO A 32 6.46 1.64 -5.51
C PRO A 32 6.98 0.59 -6.50
N GLY A 33 6.21 0.32 -7.55
CA GLY A 33 6.58 -0.64 -8.58
C GLY A 33 6.17 -2.09 -8.28
N GLU A 34 5.42 -2.35 -7.20
CA GLU A 34 4.84 -3.68 -6.96
C GLU A 34 4.00 -4.15 -8.16
N SER A 35 4.15 -5.42 -8.52
CA SER A 35 3.28 -6.07 -9.50
C SER A 35 1.89 -6.31 -8.92
N SER A 36 0.92 -6.56 -9.80
CA SER A 36 -0.44 -6.91 -9.39
C SER A 36 -0.49 -8.18 -8.55
N GLU A 37 0.38 -9.15 -8.82
CA GLU A 37 0.44 -10.42 -8.07
C GLU A 37 1.02 -10.22 -6.68
N GLU A 38 2.14 -9.48 -6.58
CA GLU A 38 2.74 -9.11 -5.29
C GLU A 38 1.76 -8.29 -4.45
N ARG A 39 1.02 -7.37 -5.07
CA ARG A 39 -0.03 -6.60 -4.40
C ARG A 39 -1.13 -7.48 -3.83
N VAL A 40 -1.58 -8.50 -4.56
CA VAL A 40 -2.63 -9.42 -4.08
C VAL A 40 -2.15 -10.18 -2.84
N VAL A 41 -0.96 -10.77 -2.92
CA VAL A 41 -0.36 -11.51 -1.80
C VAL A 41 -0.17 -10.59 -0.60
N ARG A 42 0.36 -9.38 -0.83
CA ARG A 42 0.54 -8.38 0.23
C ARG A 42 -0.78 -8.01 0.91
N LEU A 43 -1.84 -7.76 0.13
CA LEU A 43 -3.15 -7.42 0.69
C LEU A 43 -3.79 -8.58 1.48
N GLU A 44 -3.57 -9.82 1.05
CA GLU A 44 -3.99 -11.00 1.79
C GLU A 44 -3.31 -11.07 3.17
N VAL A 45 -1.97 -10.94 3.20
CA VAL A 45 -1.19 -10.93 4.44
C VAL A 45 -1.56 -9.73 5.31
N ALA A 46 -1.66 -8.53 4.74
CA ALA A 46 -2.05 -7.32 5.46
C ALA A 46 -3.45 -7.46 6.09
N GLY A 47 -4.38 -8.14 5.42
CA GLY A 47 -5.70 -8.45 5.96
C GLY A 47 -5.63 -9.36 7.20
N ALA A 48 -4.83 -10.42 7.14
CA ALA A 48 -4.63 -11.33 8.27
C ALA A 48 -4.02 -10.61 9.48
N VAL A 49 -2.95 -9.84 9.27
CA VAL A 49 -2.31 -9.08 10.34
C VAL A 49 -3.27 -8.03 10.92
N LEU A 50 -4.07 -7.36 10.08
CA LEU A 50 -5.05 -6.38 10.57
C LEU A 50 -6.12 -7.01 11.48
N GLU A 51 -6.54 -8.24 11.19
CA GLU A 51 -7.47 -8.98 12.06
C GLU A 51 -6.87 -9.28 13.43
N ASP A 52 -5.59 -9.63 13.48
CA ASP A 52 -4.88 -9.86 14.75
C ASP A 52 -4.70 -8.53 15.52
N LEU A 53 -4.28 -7.46 14.84
CA LEU A 53 -4.19 -6.12 15.43
C LEU A 53 -5.53 -5.65 16.01
N ARG A 54 -6.66 -5.89 15.33
CA ARG A 54 -8.00 -5.52 15.86
C ARG A 54 -8.33 -6.20 17.19
N ARG A 55 -7.73 -7.37 17.48
CA ARG A 55 -7.92 -8.12 18.73
C ARG A 55 -6.98 -7.63 19.84
N GLU A 56 -5.78 -7.21 19.47
CA GLU A 56 -4.71 -6.88 20.41
C GLU A 56 -4.65 -5.38 20.72
N ASP A 57 -4.68 -4.53 19.69
CA ASP A 57 -4.57 -3.07 19.79
C ASP A 57 -5.39 -2.37 18.70
N PHE A 58 -6.56 -1.87 19.11
CA PHE A 58 -7.51 -1.21 18.23
C PHE A 58 -6.98 0.10 17.63
N GLU A 59 -6.17 0.86 18.37
CA GLU A 59 -5.60 2.13 17.88
C GLU A 59 -4.55 1.87 16.81
N LEU A 60 -3.74 0.85 17.02
CA LEU A 60 -2.75 0.39 16.04
C LEU A 60 -3.42 -0.18 14.79
N ALA A 61 -4.51 -0.93 14.94
CA ALA A 61 -5.32 -1.40 13.81
C ALA A 61 -5.89 -0.22 12.99
N ALA A 62 -6.41 0.81 13.65
CA ALA A 62 -6.92 2.02 12.99
C ALA A 62 -5.81 2.76 12.21
N TYR A 63 -4.59 2.79 12.74
CA TYR A 63 -3.42 3.32 12.05
C TYR A 63 -3.07 2.50 10.79
N ALA A 64 -2.98 1.17 10.91
CA ALA A 64 -2.70 0.27 9.80
C ALA A 64 -3.78 0.37 8.70
N GLU A 65 -5.06 0.49 9.06
CA GLU A 65 -6.14 0.75 8.10
C GLU A 65 -5.95 2.05 7.33
N ARG A 66 -5.47 3.09 7.99
CA ARG A 66 -5.22 4.37 7.33
C ARG A 66 -4.07 4.26 6.33
N LEU A 67 -3.04 3.49 6.65
CA LEU A 67 -1.96 3.18 5.71
C LEU A 67 -2.49 2.44 4.48
N LEU A 68 -3.31 1.40 4.65
CA LEU A 68 -3.96 0.67 3.55
C LEU A 68 -4.81 1.58 2.64
N LYS A 69 -5.54 2.54 3.23
CA LYS A 69 -6.36 3.50 2.48
C LYS A 69 -5.50 4.53 1.73
N SER A 70 -4.33 4.89 2.25
CA SER A 70 -3.40 5.83 1.63
C SER A 70 -2.40 5.18 0.66
N ALA A 71 -2.35 3.84 0.63
CA ALA A 71 -1.47 3.10 -0.27
C ALA A 71 -1.69 3.58 -1.71
N PRO A 72 -0.61 3.87 -2.47
CA PRO A 72 -0.74 4.43 -3.80
C PRO A 72 -1.55 3.47 -4.66
N VAL A 73 -2.75 3.91 -5.06
CA VAL A 73 -3.58 3.20 -6.02
C VAL A 73 -2.73 3.01 -7.27
N SER A 74 -2.40 1.76 -7.61
CA SER A 74 -1.47 1.37 -8.68
C SER A 74 -1.39 2.43 -9.79
N LEU A 75 -0.29 3.19 -9.84
CA LEU A 75 -0.03 4.23 -10.85
C LEU A 75 0.08 3.65 -12.29
N VAL A 76 -0.07 2.34 -12.45
CA VAL A 76 -0.09 1.62 -13.74
C VAL A 76 -1.37 1.85 -14.56
N GLN A 77 -2.46 2.38 -13.97
CA GLN A 77 -3.68 2.66 -14.74
C GLN A 77 -3.67 3.99 -15.54
N LEU A 78 -2.60 4.80 -15.46
CA LEU A 78 -2.43 5.98 -16.32
C LEU A 78 -1.88 5.65 -17.72
N THR A 79 -1.86 4.39 -18.12
CA THR A 79 -1.82 4.04 -19.55
C THR A 79 -3.21 4.25 -20.15
N VAL A 80 -3.58 5.53 -20.27
CA VAL A 80 -4.64 5.98 -21.17
C VAL A 80 -4.41 5.28 -22.50
N ARG A 81 -5.29 4.33 -22.83
CA ARG A 81 -5.45 3.82 -24.20
C ARG A 81 -5.74 5.04 -25.08
N ARG A 82 -4.70 5.64 -25.65
CA ARG A 82 -4.87 6.50 -26.83
C ARG A 82 -5.45 5.58 -27.89
N ARG A 83 -6.77 5.65 -28.08
CA ARG A 83 -7.39 5.14 -29.31
C ARG A 83 -6.66 5.82 -30.47
N PRO A 84 -6.05 5.10 -31.41
CA PRO A 84 -5.74 5.73 -32.68
C PRO A 84 -7.07 6.18 -33.29
N HIS A 85 -7.19 7.47 -33.60
CA HIS A 85 -8.32 7.94 -34.39
C HIS A 85 -8.23 7.23 -35.74
N ALA A 86 -9.30 6.54 -36.14
CA ALA A 86 -9.45 6.10 -37.52
C ALA A 86 -9.57 7.36 -38.37
N GLY A 87 -8.51 7.69 -39.10
CA GLY A 87 -8.51 8.73 -40.12
C GLY A 87 -9.04 8.14 -41.41
N ALA A 88 -10.14 8.71 -41.87
CA ALA A 88 -10.77 8.40 -43.14
C ALA A 88 -9.78 8.55 -44.30
N PHE A 89 -9.74 7.55 -45.19
CA PHE A 89 -9.33 7.76 -46.57
C PHE A 89 -10.56 7.58 -47.45
N GLY A 90 -11.03 8.68 -48.01
CA GLY A 90 -11.87 8.70 -49.20
C GLY A 90 -11.00 8.63 -50.46
N GLU A 91 -11.69 8.41 -51.58
CA GLU A 91 -11.23 8.34 -52.98
C GLU A 91 -10.39 7.09 -53.36
N ALA A 92 -10.60 6.43 -54.50
CA ALA A 92 -11.16 6.91 -55.77
C ALA A 92 -11.96 5.80 -56.52
N ALA A 93 -12.95 6.25 -57.29
CA ALA A 93 -13.57 5.53 -58.39
C ALA A 93 -13.03 6.09 -59.72
#